data_AF-A0A0C9V8B4-F1
#
_entry.id   AF-A0A0C9V8B4-F1
#
_cell.length_a   1.000
_cell.length_b   1.000
_cell.length_c   1.000
_cell.angle_alpha   90.00
_cell.angle_beta   90.00
_cell.angle_gamma   90.00
#
_symmetry.space_group_name_H-M   'P 1'
#
loop_
_entity.id
_entity.type
_entity.pdbx_description
1 polymer ?
#
loop_
_entity_poly.entity_id
_entity_poly.type
_entity_poly.pdbx_seq_one_letter_code
_entity_poly.pdbx_strand_id
1 'polypeptide(L)'
;MVTSVDFTDGNSYKDILKSILPSVTDILPAKSPLVHCIRLLGIIRAISGLSVITEDQIKYLESCLPKYEKYCSQVTRLYSKNFNYPKHHSLVHLPEDLRAKGVTENYSTRPGEGFQQEVQQAYDQTNFRDIEPQVVRIDENQEVIARIRMYVDLHDKENQRRLQELDESDGGPQLTPTEG
;
A
#
# COMPACT_ATOMS: atom_id res chain seq x y z
N MET A 1 3.60 -6.53 20.61
CA MET A 1 4.69 -7.48 20.29
C MET A 1 4.21 -8.30 19.08
N VAL A 2 4.99 -8.39 18.00
CA VAL A 2 4.57 -9.04 16.73
C VAL A 2 4.20 -10.53 16.91
N THR A 3 4.64 -11.16 18.01
CA THR A 3 4.43 -12.57 18.32
C THR A 3 3.07 -12.91 18.93
N SER A 4 2.21 -11.93 19.18
CA SER A 4 0.91 -12.12 19.88
C SER A 4 -0.30 -11.79 19.01
N VAL A 5 -0.14 -11.75 17.68
CA VAL A 5 -1.19 -11.32 16.75
C VAL A 5 -1.89 -12.53 16.15
N ASP A 6 -3.13 -12.78 16.58
CA ASP A 6 -3.96 -13.92 16.11
C ASP A 6 -4.57 -13.70 14.72
N PHE A 7 -4.64 -12.45 14.26
CA PHE A 7 -5.13 -12.06 12.94
C PHE A 7 -4.23 -11.00 12.31
N THR A 8 -3.57 -11.34 11.21
CA THR A 8 -2.69 -10.41 10.47
C THR A 8 -3.17 -10.25 9.04
N ASP A 9 -3.49 -9.01 8.66
CA ASP A 9 -3.88 -8.66 7.29
C ASP A 9 -2.66 -8.31 6.42
N GLY A 10 -2.90 -7.99 5.15
CA GLY A 10 -1.84 -7.64 4.21
C GLY A 10 -1.02 -6.40 4.64
N ASN A 11 -1.65 -5.44 5.30
CA ASN A 11 -0.98 -4.23 5.79
C ASN A 11 -0.08 -4.55 6.99
N SER A 12 -0.55 -5.39 7.91
CA SER A 12 0.22 -5.88 9.06
C SER A 12 1.54 -6.50 8.63
N TYR A 13 1.54 -7.38 7.62
CA TYR A 13 2.78 -7.98 7.10
C TYR A 13 3.73 -6.94 6.49
N LYS A 14 3.20 -5.91 5.82
CA LYS A 14 4.01 -4.81 5.25
C LYS A 14 4.68 -4.02 6.38
N ASP A 15 3.98 -3.74 7.46
CA ASP A 15 4.51 -2.98 8.59
C ASP A 15 5.50 -3.80 9.44
N ILE A 16 5.27 -5.10 9.59
CA ILE A 16 6.26 -6.02 10.15
C ILE A 16 7.54 -5.98 9.30
N LEU A 17 7.43 -6.11 7.97
CA LEU A 17 8.62 -6.11 7.10
C LEU A 17 9.43 -4.81 7.19
N LYS A 18 8.77 -3.66 7.36
CA LYS A 18 9.44 -2.36 7.54
C LYS A 18 10.20 -2.26 8.86
N SER A 19 9.64 -2.83 9.94
CA SER A 19 10.14 -2.65 11.31
C SER A 19 11.07 -3.78 11.78
N ILE A 20 10.98 -4.96 11.18
CA ILE A 20 11.71 -6.15 11.64
C ILE A 20 13.22 -6.06 11.42
N LEU A 21 13.67 -5.36 10.38
CA LEU A 21 15.09 -5.30 10.03
C LEU A 21 15.97 -4.73 11.16
N PRO A 22 15.71 -3.53 11.73
CA PRO A 22 16.49 -3.01 12.85
C PRO A 22 16.46 -3.94 14.07
N SER A 23 15.30 -4.51 14.40
CA SER A 23 15.17 -5.43 15.54
C SER A 23 16.03 -6.69 15.38
N VAL A 24 16.09 -7.24 14.17
CA VAL A 24 16.85 -8.47 13.90
C VAL A 24 18.35 -8.19 13.82
N THR A 25 18.76 -7.00 13.35
CA THR A 25 20.19 -6.61 13.33
C THR A 25 20.79 -6.42 14.72
N ASP A 26 19.98 -6.04 15.71
CA ASP A 26 20.42 -5.88 17.11
C ASP A 26 20.60 -7.23 17.83
N ILE A 27 19.90 -8.26 17.38
CA ILE A 27 19.89 -9.59 18.02
C ILE A 27 20.84 -10.58 17.31
N LEU A 28 20.89 -10.53 15.98
CA LEU A 28 21.64 -11.50 15.19
C LEU A 28 23.07 -11.05 14.90
N PRO A 29 24.01 -12.01 14.75
CA PRO A 29 25.39 -11.69 14.45
C PRO A 29 25.54 -10.97 13.11
N ALA A 30 26.62 -10.18 13.00
CA ALA A 30 27.02 -9.55 11.76
C ALA A 30 27.11 -10.59 10.63
N LYS A 31 26.61 -10.24 9.43
CA LYS A 31 26.54 -11.11 8.24
C LYS A 31 25.58 -12.31 8.38
N SER A 32 24.64 -12.28 9.32
CA SER A 32 23.57 -13.28 9.41
C SER A 32 22.84 -13.43 8.06
N PRO A 33 22.71 -14.65 7.50
CA PRO A 33 21.98 -14.87 6.25
C PRO A 33 20.52 -14.46 6.34
N LEU A 34 19.92 -14.54 7.54
CA LEU A 34 18.54 -14.13 7.77
C LEU A 34 18.37 -12.61 7.66
N VAL A 35 19.32 -11.83 8.20
CA VAL A 35 19.33 -10.36 8.04
C VAL A 35 19.38 -9.97 6.57
N HIS A 36 20.28 -10.61 5.79
CA HIS A 36 20.39 -10.34 4.36
C HIS A 36 19.14 -10.76 3.57
N CYS A 37 18.53 -11.89 3.94
CA CYS A 37 17.29 -12.38 3.36
C CYS A 37 16.13 -11.37 3.59
N ILE A 38 15.93 -10.93 4.83
CA ILE A 38 14.91 -9.93 5.19
C ILE A 38 15.15 -8.62 4.46
N ARG A 39 16.40 -8.13 4.42
CA ARG A 39 16.76 -6.89 3.73
C ARG A 39 16.42 -6.95 2.24
N LEU A 40 16.80 -8.03 1.55
CA LEU A 40 16.53 -8.18 0.12
C LEU A 40 15.04 -8.35 -0.16
N LEU A 41 14.30 -9.09 0.68
CA LEU A 41 12.85 -9.16 0.58
C LEU A 41 12.20 -7.78 0.74
N GLY A 42 12.70 -6.97 1.69
CA GLY A 42 12.28 -5.58 1.89
C GLY A 42 12.50 -4.72 0.65
N ILE A 43 13.67 -4.80 0.02
CA ILE A 43 13.99 -4.09 -1.23
C ILE A 43 13.06 -4.52 -2.36
N ILE A 44 12.92 -5.83 -2.58
CA ILE A 44 12.04 -6.40 -3.61
C ILE A 44 10.62 -5.85 -3.41
N ARG A 45 10.07 -5.95 -2.20
CA ARG A 45 8.71 -5.50 -1.87
C ARG A 45 8.53 -3.99 -1.97
N ALA A 46 9.55 -3.21 -1.63
CA ALA A 46 9.50 -1.75 -1.75
C ALA A 46 9.34 -1.34 -3.22
N ILE A 47 10.12 -1.95 -4.13
CA ILE A 47 10.05 -1.68 -5.56
C ILE A 47 8.71 -2.16 -6.14
N SER A 48 8.25 -3.36 -5.79
CA SER A 48 6.95 -3.88 -6.25
C SER A 48 5.78 -2.97 -5.87
N GLY A 49 5.90 -2.25 -4.75
CA GLY A 49 4.86 -1.40 -4.20
C GLY A 49 4.89 0.05 -4.69
N LEU A 50 5.74 0.38 -5.67
CA LEU A 50 5.74 1.71 -6.29
C LEU A 50 4.53 1.87 -7.22
N SER A 51 3.93 3.05 -7.22
CA SER A 51 2.84 3.42 -8.13
C SER A 51 3.32 3.68 -9.56
N VAL A 52 4.61 3.94 -9.72
CA VAL A 52 5.29 4.10 -11.01
C VAL A 52 6.60 3.35 -10.94
N ILE A 53 6.83 2.44 -11.89
CA ILE A 53 8.04 1.64 -11.96
C ILE A 53 8.80 1.89 -13.27
N THR A 54 10.12 2.01 -13.19
CA THR A 54 10.99 2.20 -14.36
C THR A 54 11.70 0.89 -14.72
N GLU A 55 12.14 0.77 -15.98
CA GLU A 55 12.91 -0.40 -16.42
C GLU A 55 14.21 -0.59 -15.61
N ASP A 56 14.85 0.49 -15.17
CA ASP A 56 16.05 0.40 -14.33
C ASP A 56 15.75 -0.18 -12.94
N GLN A 57 14.58 0.12 -12.37
CA GLN A 57 14.13 -0.50 -11.12
C GLN A 57 13.82 -1.98 -11.31
N ILE A 58 13.26 -2.37 -12.46
CA ILE A 58 13.02 -3.77 -12.82
C ILE A 58 14.35 -4.52 -12.98
N LYS A 59 15.33 -3.95 -13.68
CA LYS A 59 16.69 -4.52 -13.78
C LYS A 59 17.38 -4.65 -12.43
N TYR A 60 17.21 -3.66 -11.56
CA TYR A 60 17.75 -3.73 -10.20
C TYR A 60 17.10 -4.86 -9.40
N LEU A 61 15.79 -5.05 -9.54
CA LEU A 61 15.05 -6.17 -8.94
C LEU A 61 15.61 -7.53 -9.43
N GLU A 62 15.81 -7.69 -10.74
CA GLU A 62 16.43 -8.89 -11.33
C GLU A 62 17.82 -9.16 -10.74
N SER A 63 18.63 -8.11 -10.55
CA SER A 63 19.95 -8.24 -9.92
C SER A 63 19.91 -8.65 -8.44
N CYS A 64 18.77 -8.46 -7.78
CA CYS A 64 18.54 -8.82 -6.38
C CYS A 64 18.10 -10.27 -6.23
N LEU A 65 17.38 -10.85 -7.20
CA LEU A 65 16.80 -12.19 -7.11
C LEU A 65 17.87 -13.30 -6.86
N PRO A 66 18.99 -13.37 -7.60
CA PRO A 66 20.03 -14.39 -7.32
C PRO A 66 20.65 -14.23 -5.94
N LYS A 67 20.81 -12.98 -5.47
CA LYS A 67 21.32 -12.70 -4.11
C LYS A 67 20.31 -13.19 -3.07
N TYR A 68 19.03 -12.93 -3.28
CA TYR A 68 17.96 -13.33 -2.39
C TYR A 68 17.86 -14.85 -2.29
N GLU A 69 17.88 -15.56 -3.42
CA GLU A 69 17.86 -17.02 -3.49
C GLU A 69 19.06 -17.66 -2.76
N LYS A 70 20.26 -17.08 -2.94
CA LYS A 70 21.46 -17.51 -2.22
C LYS A 70 21.28 -17.43 -0.70
N TYR A 71 20.69 -16.35 -0.18
CA TYR A 71 20.45 -16.22 1.26
C TYR A 71 19.28 -17.07 1.74
N CYS A 72 18.22 -17.24 0.96
CA CYS A 72 17.15 -18.19 1.26
C CYS A 72 17.70 -19.60 1.44
N SER A 73 18.57 -20.05 0.52
CA SER A 73 19.24 -21.36 0.62
C SER A 73 20.06 -21.52 1.91
N GLN A 74 20.77 -20.47 2.33
CA GLN A 74 21.51 -20.48 3.58
C GLN A 74 20.59 -20.50 4.81
N VAL A 75 19.48 -19.76 4.78
CA VAL A 75 18.45 -19.76 5.82
C VAL A 75 17.78 -21.13 5.92
N THR A 76 17.49 -21.79 4.80
CA THR A 76 17.00 -23.18 4.77
C THR A 76 17.97 -24.10 5.49
N ARG A 77 19.28 -24.01 5.18
CA ARG A 77 20.29 -24.85 5.80
C ARG A 77 20.45 -24.60 7.31
N LEU A 78 20.33 -23.36 7.76
CA LEU A 78 20.55 -22.99 9.17
C LEU A 78 19.32 -23.20 10.05
N TYR A 79 18.13 -22.91 9.51
CA TYR A 79 16.89 -22.85 10.28
C TYR A 79 15.81 -23.82 9.79
N SER A 80 16.12 -24.68 8.82
CA SER A 80 15.17 -25.61 8.20
C SER A 80 13.92 -24.93 7.63
N LYS A 81 14.02 -23.64 7.26
CA LYS A 81 12.91 -22.90 6.66
C LYS A 81 12.66 -23.38 5.24
N ASN A 82 11.44 -23.81 4.95
CA ASN A 82 11.03 -24.14 3.58
C ASN A 82 10.53 -22.89 2.84
N PHE A 83 11.14 -22.58 1.69
CA PHE A 83 10.74 -21.50 0.77
C PHE A 83 9.92 -21.98 -0.43
N ASN A 84 9.62 -23.28 -0.52
CA ASN A 84 8.78 -23.85 -1.57
C ASN A 84 7.29 -23.61 -1.27
N TYR A 85 6.82 -22.39 -1.54
CA TYR A 85 5.40 -22.04 -1.46
C TYR A 85 5.03 -21.01 -2.53
N PRO A 86 3.76 -20.97 -3.00
CA PRO A 86 3.36 -20.15 -4.15
C PRO A 86 3.74 -18.67 -4.02
N LYS A 87 3.50 -18.06 -2.86
CA LYS A 87 3.81 -16.63 -2.62
C LYS A 87 5.30 -16.28 -2.75
N HIS A 88 6.20 -17.21 -2.46
CA HIS A 88 7.64 -17.00 -2.67
C HIS A 88 8.01 -17.22 -4.13
N HIS A 89 7.43 -18.25 -4.77
CA HIS A 89 7.66 -18.52 -6.19
C HIS A 89 7.23 -17.34 -7.08
N SER A 90 6.13 -16.66 -6.74
CA SER A 90 5.69 -15.44 -7.44
C SER A 90 6.73 -14.30 -7.44
N LEU A 91 7.67 -14.27 -6.48
CA LEU A 91 8.74 -13.26 -6.48
C LEU A 91 9.73 -13.45 -7.62
N VAL A 92 9.89 -14.68 -8.11
CA VAL A 92 10.81 -15.00 -9.21
C VAL A 92 10.27 -14.45 -10.53
N HIS A 93 8.96 -14.51 -10.74
CA HIS A 93 8.26 -14.02 -11.94
C HIS A 93 7.91 -12.54 -11.89
N LEU A 94 8.20 -11.88 -10.78
CA LEU A 94 7.82 -10.50 -10.54
C LEU A 94 8.39 -9.54 -11.61
N PRO A 95 9.66 -9.63 -12.06
CA PRO A 95 10.17 -8.78 -13.13
C PRO A 95 9.38 -8.92 -14.44
N GLU A 96 9.07 -10.16 -14.85
CA GLU A 96 8.27 -10.44 -16.05
C GLU A 96 6.84 -9.92 -15.90
N ASP A 97 6.22 -10.15 -14.74
CA ASP A 97 4.89 -9.64 -14.42
C ASP A 97 4.84 -8.10 -14.46
N LEU A 98 5.87 -7.43 -13.94
CA LEU A 98 5.95 -5.97 -13.97
C LEU A 98 6.05 -5.42 -15.40
N ARG A 99 6.81 -6.08 -16.28
CA ARG A 99 6.89 -5.69 -17.70
C ARG A 99 5.60 -5.99 -18.47
N ALA A 100 4.97 -7.12 -18.21
CA ALA A 100 3.79 -7.56 -18.95
C ALA A 100 2.50 -6.86 -18.48
N LYS A 101 2.37 -6.58 -17.19
CA LYS A 101 1.12 -6.14 -16.55
C LYS A 101 1.22 -4.75 -15.89
N GLY A 102 2.42 -4.17 -15.82
CA GLY A 102 2.67 -2.90 -15.13
C GLY A 102 2.81 -3.07 -13.62
N VAL A 103 2.46 -2.03 -12.87
CA VAL A 103 2.61 -2.01 -11.40
C VAL A 103 1.66 -3.00 -10.72
N THR A 104 2.08 -3.52 -9.55
CA THR A 104 1.33 -4.58 -8.84
C THR A 104 -0.08 -4.18 -8.42
N GLU A 105 -0.35 -2.88 -8.29
CA GLU A 105 -1.67 -2.35 -7.96
C GLU A 105 -2.71 -2.72 -9.03
N ASN A 106 -2.32 -2.70 -10.31
CA ASN A 106 -3.20 -2.94 -11.47
C ASN A 106 -3.79 -4.36 -11.52
N TYR A 107 -3.12 -5.32 -10.88
CA TYR A 107 -3.53 -6.72 -10.83
C TYR A 107 -3.57 -7.25 -9.39
N SER A 108 -3.74 -6.34 -8.43
CA SER A 108 -3.99 -6.71 -7.04
C SER A 108 -5.44 -7.12 -6.84
N THR A 109 -5.69 -7.89 -5.78
CA THR A 109 -7.05 -8.29 -5.37
C THR A 109 -7.78 -7.19 -4.59
N ARG A 110 -7.08 -6.12 -4.21
CA ARG A 110 -7.60 -5.05 -3.33
C ARG A 110 -8.86 -4.37 -3.86
N PRO A 111 -8.98 -4.03 -5.17
CA PRO A 111 -10.21 -3.47 -5.69
C PRO A 111 -11.40 -4.42 -5.52
N GLY A 112 -11.20 -5.72 -5.78
CA GLY A 112 -12.23 -6.73 -5.61
C GLY A 112 -12.60 -6.97 -4.15
N GLU A 113 -11.62 -6.96 -3.24
CA GLU A 113 -11.84 -7.06 -1.79
C GLU A 113 -12.68 -5.87 -1.28
N GLY A 114 -12.41 -4.65 -1.76
CA GLY A 114 -13.20 -3.45 -1.42
C GLY A 114 -14.65 -3.57 -1.88
N PHE A 115 -14.87 -3.97 -3.14
CA PHE A 115 -16.21 -4.19 -3.68
C PHE A 115 -17.00 -5.23 -2.86
N GLN A 116 -16.36 -6.35 -2.46
CA GLN A 116 -17.01 -7.35 -1.62
C GLN A 116 -17.41 -6.80 -0.24
N GLN A 117 -16.62 -5.89 0.33
CA GLN A 117 -16.97 -5.22 1.59
C GLN A 117 -18.19 -4.32 1.43
N GLU A 118 -18.28 -3.56 0.35
CA GLU A 118 -19.44 -2.70 0.04
C GLU A 118 -20.71 -3.53 -0.16
N VAL A 119 -20.63 -4.63 -0.91
CA VAL A 119 -21.74 -5.57 -1.09
C VAL A 119 -22.21 -6.14 0.26
N GLN A 120 -21.28 -6.50 1.16
CA GLN A 120 -21.64 -6.98 2.50
C GLN A 120 -22.36 -5.90 3.32
N GLN A 121 -21.89 -4.65 3.27
CA GLN A 121 -22.54 -3.53 3.97
C GLN A 121 -23.93 -3.23 3.42
N ALA A 122 -24.14 -3.36 2.11
CA ALA A 122 -25.44 -3.22 1.48
C ALA A 122 -26.37 -4.38 1.87
N TYR A 123 -25.85 -5.61 1.93
CA TYR A 123 -26.59 -6.79 2.38
C TYR A 123 -27.11 -6.62 3.82
N ASP A 124 -26.29 -6.11 4.73
CA ASP A 124 -26.65 -5.89 6.14
C ASP A 124 -27.77 -4.85 6.33
N GLN A 125 -28.03 -4.02 5.32
CA GLN A 125 -29.12 -3.03 5.30
C GLN A 125 -30.43 -3.57 4.70
N THR A 126 -30.44 -4.78 4.16
CA THR A 126 -31.64 -5.39 3.58
C THR A 126 -32.56 -5.98 4.64
N ASN A 127 -33.77 -6.36 4.23
CA ASN A 127 -34.67 -7.15 5.07
C ASN A 127 -34.38 -8.68 5.02
N PHE A 128 -33.26 -9.09 4.42
CA PHE A 128 -32.83 -10.49 4.21
C PHE A 128 -33.79 -11.37 3.39
N ARG A 129 -34.66 -10.76 2.57
CA ARG A 129 -35.58 -11.46 1.66
C ARG A 129 -35.55 -10.81 0.30
N ASP A 130 -35.38 -11.56 -0.79
CA ASP A 130 -35.25 -10.98 -2.13
C ASP A 130 -34.18 -9.86 -2.14
N ILE A 131 -32.97 -10.27 -1.79
CA ILE A 131 -31.87 -9.36 -1.40
C ILE A 131 -31.27 -8.62 -2.60
N GLU A 132 -31.24 -9.24 -3.78
CA GLU A 132 -30.51 -8.70 -4.94
C GLU A 132 -31.07 -7.33 -5.38
N PRO A 133 -32.40 -7.14 -5.57
CA PRO A 133 -32.94 -5.83 -5.93
C PRO A 133 -32.70 -4.77 -4.86
N GLN A 134 -32.65 -5.17 -3.58
CA GLN A 134 -32.39 -4.25 -2.47
C GLN A 134 -30.93 -3.79 -2.44
N VAL A 135 -29.98 -4.73 -2.56
CA VAL A 135 -28.55 -4.42 -2.63
C VAL A 135 -28.26 -3.48 -3.80
N VAL A 136 -28.80 -3.77 -4.99
CA VAL A 136 -28.65 -2.90 -6.17
C VAL A 136 -29.19 -1.50 -5.91
N ARG A 137 -30.39 -1.39 -5.33
CA ARG A 137 -30.97 -0.07 -5.02
C ARG A 137 -30.18 0.69 -3.95
N ILE A 138 -29.62 0.00 -2.97
CA ILE A 138 -28.78 0.62 -1.95
C ILE A 138 -27.50 1.15 -2.59
N ASP A 139 -26.82 0.34 -3.39
CA ASP A 139 -25.61 0.71 -4.14
C ASP A 139 -25.85 1.95 -5.03
N GLU A 140 -26.90 1.92 -5.85
CA GLU A 140 -27.30 3.05 -6.70
C GLU A 140 -27.50 4.35 -5.89
N ASN A 141 -28.17 4.26 -4.73
CA ASN A 141 -28.38 5.42 -3.87
C ASN A 141 -27.07 5.93 -3.24
N GLN A 142 -26.20 5.02 -2.80
CA GLN A 142 -24.90 5.37 -2.23
C GLN A 142 -24.02 6.08 -3.27
N GLU A 143 -24.00 5.61 -4.52
CA GLU A 143 -23.30 6.25 -5.63
C GLU A 143 -23.81 7.67 -5.91
N VAL A 144 -25.14 7.87 -5.91
CA VAL A 144 -25.74 9.20 -6.07
C VAL A 144 -25.32 10.12 -4.92
N ILE A 145 -25.37 9.65 -3.68
CA ILE A 145 -24.95 10.42 -2.50
C ILE A 145 -23.47 10.76 -2.56
N ALA A 146 -22.61 9.80 -2.88
CA ALA A 146 -21.17 9.98 -3.01
C ALA A 146 -20.84 11.05 -4.06
N ARG A 147 -21.52 11.01 -5.21
CA ARG A 147 -21.36 12.01 -6.26
C ARG A 147 -21.79 13.41 -5.82
N ILE A 148 -22.94 13.54 -5.15
CA ILE A 148 -23.38 14.82 -4.59
C ILE A 148 -22.35 15.34 -3.59
N ARG A 149 -21.86 14.47 -2.70
CA ARG A 149 -20.89 14.84 -1.67
C ARG A 149 -19.57 15.31 -2.29
N MET A 150 -19.08 14.62 -3.31
CA MET A 150 -17.89 15.02 -4.06
C MET A 150 -18.03 16.43 -4.63
N TYR A 151 -19.17 16.77 -5.25
CA TYR A 151 -19.40 18.11 -5.78
C TYR A 151 -19.44 19.18 -4.69
N VAL A 152 -20.08 18.90 -3.56
CA VAL A 152 -20.09 19.81 -2.40
C VAL A 152 -18.68 20.04 -1.88
N ASP A 153 -17.91 18.96 -1.67
CA ASP A 153 -16.54 19.06 -1.15
C ASP A 153 -15.60 19.83 -2.11
N LEU A 154 -15.79 19.68 -3.43
CA LEU A 154 -15.05 20.47 -4.44
C LEU A 154 -15.40 21.96 -4.37
N HIS A 155 -16.69 22.29 -4.26
CA HIS A 155 -17.15 23.66 -4.14
C HIS A 155 -16.64 24.34 -2.86
N ASP A 156 -16.67 23.62 -1.74
CA ASP A 156 -16.18 24.14 -0.46
C ASP A 156 -14.67 24.39 -0.48
N LYS A 157 -13.88 23.49 -1.08
CA LYS A 157 -12.43 23.70 -1.29
C LYS A 157 -12.14 24.94 -2.14
N GLU A 158 -12.93 25.16 -3.19
CA GLU A 158 -12.76 26.32 -4.08
C GLU A 158 -13.13 27.63 -3.38
N ASN A 159 -14.19 27.63 -2.57
CA ASN A 159 -14.54 28.79 -1.75
C ASN A 159 -13.46 29.10 -0.71
N GLN A 160 -12.90 28.07 -0.07
CA GLN A 160 -11.80 28.24 0.89
C GLN A 160 -10.55 28.85 0.23
N ARG A 161 -10.18 28.38 -0.97
CA ARG A 161 -9.08 29.00 -1.74
C ARG A 161 -9.35 30.46 -2.05
N ARG A 162 -10.54 30.78 -2.57
CA ARG A 162 -10.92 32.18 -2.87
C ARG A 162 -10.87 33.07 -1.63
N LEU A 163 -11.32 32.57 -0.48
CA LEU A 163 -11.22 33.30 0.79
C LEU A 163 -9.76 33.52 1.22
N GLN A 164 -8.88 32.52 1.05
CA GLN A 164 -7.45 32.64 1.34
C GLN A 164 -6.74 33.64 0.42
N GLU A 165 -7.04 33.60 -0.88
CA GLU A 165 -6.47 34.54 -1.86
C GLU A 165 -6.89 35.99 -1.58
N LEU A 166 -8.12 36.20 -1.12
CA LEU A 166 -8.60 37.53 -0.71
C LEU A 166 -7.89 38.03 0.55
N ASP A 167 -7.69 37.18 1.56
CA ASP A 167 -7.01 37.51 2.81
C ASP A 167 -5.50 37.81 2.60
N GLU A 168 -4.85 37.11 1.67
CA GLU A 168 -3.46 37.38 1.27
C GLU A 168 -3.31 38.69 0.47
N SER A 169 -4.36 39.10 -0.27
CA SER A 169 -4.34 40.32 -1.08
C SER A 169 -4.63 41.61 -0.31
N ASP A 170 -5.20 41.52 0.90
CA ASP A 170 -5.57 42.67 1.75
C ASP A 170 -4.46 43.07 2.75
N GLY A 171 -3.26 42.46 2.62
CA GLY A 171 -2.03 42.89 3.29
C GLY A 171 -1.52 44.24 2.75
N GLY A 172 -2.20 45.33 3.07
CA GLY A 172 -1.84 46.70 2.69
C GLY A 172 -0.46 47.17 3.20
N PRO A 173 0.08 48.30 2.69
CA PRO A 173 1.48 48.68 2.84
C PRO A 173 1.87 48.88 4.30
N GLN A 174 3.00 48.27 4.68
CA GLN A 174 3.63 48.45 5.98
C GLN A 174 4.05 49.92 6.13
N LEU A 175 3.34 50.67 7.00
CA LEU A 175 3.72 52.03 7.39
C LEU A 175 5.08 51.94 8.08
N THR A 176 6.13 52.40 7.38
CA THR A 176 7.45 52.57 7.97
C THR A 176 7.39 53.74 8.96
N PRO A 177 7.95 53.61 10.18
CA PRO A 177 8.04 54.74 11.10
C PRO A 177 8.91 55.83 10.48
N THR A 178 8.35 57.04 10.34
CA THR A 178 9.12 58.23 10.04
C THR A 178 9.95 58.61 11.27
N GLU A 179 11.27 58.49 11.17
CA GLU A 179 12.20 59.15 12.08
C GLU A 179 12.13 60.67 11.85
N GLY A 180 11.94 61.44 12.93
CA GLY A 180 11.89 62.90 12.95
C GLY A 180 11.49 63.43 14.31
#